data_AF-A0A2G2GCV9-F1
#
_entry.id   AF-A0A2G2GCV9-F1
#
_cell.length_a   1.000
_cell.length_b   1.000
_cell.length_c   1.000
_cell.angle_alpha   90.00
_cell.angle_beta   90.00
_cell.angle_gamma   90.00
#
_symmetry.space_group_name_H-M   'P 1'
#
loop_
_entity.id
_entity.type
_entity.pdbx_description
1 polymer ?
#
loop_
_entity_poly.entity_id
_entity_poly.type
_entity_poly.pdbx_seq_one_letter_code
_entity_poly.pdbx_strand_id
1 'polypeptide(L)'
;MKRQTSVLMAIVVALGLMATSASADIKKGQKGYLKTCKKCHGNGTKGAAMQTQGAWEELFANDATLIKSKHTGTKGEKFFGGKKFKKLAPHLKDFLYQYGSDSGNVPSCG
;
A
#
# COMPACT_ATOMS: atom_id res chain seq x y z
N MET A 1 37.69 -42.54 1.92
CA MET A 1 36.72 -41.49 2.33
C MET A 1 36.39 -40.64 1.10
N LYS A 2 35.13 -40.63 0.67
CA LYS A 2 34.67 -40.04 -0.60
C LYS A 2 34.56 -38.50 -0.47
N ARG A 3 35.26 -37.77 -1.34
CA ARG A 3 35.15 -36.31 -1.50
C ARG A 3 33.85 -35.97 -2.24
N GLN A 4 32.81 -35.61 -1.51
CA GLN A 4 31.57 -35.06 -2.09
C GLN A 4 31.12 -33.83 -1.29
N THR A 5 31.77 -32.68 -1.48
CA THR A 5 31.37 -31.44 -0.80
C THR A 5 31.58 -30.19 -1.67
N SER A 6 31.29 -30.22 -2.98
CA SER A 6 31.53 -29.04 -3.82
C SER A 6 30.47 -28.64 -4.84
N VAL A 7 29.26 -29.23 -4.86
CA VAL A 7 28.25 -28.83 -5.87
C VAL A 7 26.99 -28.18 -5.29
N LEU A 8 26.77 -28.25 -3.98
CA LEU A 8 25.52 -27.74 -3.37
C LEU A 8 25.51 -26.23 -3.08
N MET A 9 26.64 -25.53 -3.24
CA MET A 9 26.78 -24.13 -2.81
C MET A 9 26.66 -23.10 -3.95
N ALA A 10 26.16 -23.50 -5.13
CA ALA A 10 26.00 -22.60 -6.27
C ALA A 10 24.53 -22.32 -6.65
N ILE A 11 23.55 -23.01 -6.04
CA ILE A 11 22.13 -22.90 -6.46
C ILE A 11 21.34 -21.87 -5.64
N VAL A 12 21.81 -21.49 -4.44
CA VAL A 12 21.02 -20.64 -3.52
C VAL A 12 21.04 -19.15 -3.91
N VAL A 13 21.95 -18.71 -4.78
CA VAL A 13 22.06 -17.29 -5.18
C VAL A 13 21.13 -16.92 -6.36
N ALA A 14 20.58 -17.90 -7.09
CA ALA A 14 19.74 -17.65 -8.26
C ALA A 14 18.26 -17.33 -7.94
N LEU A 15 17.83 -17.45 -6.68
CA LEU A 15 16.45 -17.19 -6.23
C LEU A 15 16.26 -15.79 -5.63
N GLY A 16 17.19 -14.86 -5.90
CA GLY A 16 17.07 -13.45 -5.55
C GLY A 16 15.96 -12.75 -6.32
N LEU A 17 14.73 -12.93 -5.86
CA LEU A 17 13.66 -11.94 -5.82
C LEU A 17 13.61 -11.00 -7.03
N MET A 18 13.03 -11.46 -8.13
CA MET A 18 12.32 -10.56 -9.05
C MET A 18 11.05 -10.07 -8.35
N ALA A 19 11.20 -9.31 -7.26
CA ALA A 19 10.15 -8.44 -6.79
C ALA A 19 10.10 -7.31 -7.82
N THR A 20 9.25 -7.48 -8.84
CA THR A 20 8.87 -6.34 -9.69
C THR A 20 8.26 -5.32 -8.74
N SER A 21 9.03 -4.31 -8.34
CA SER A 21 8.49 -3.12 -7.68
C SER A 21 7.58 -2.49 -8.72
N ALA A 22 6.30 -2.84 -8.71
CA ALA A 22 5.30 -2.10 -9.45
C ALA A 22 5.39 -0.68 -8.88
N SER A 23 6.02 0.23 -9.61
CA SER A 23 6.28 1.59 -9.15
C SER A 23 4.93 2.27 -8.95
N ALA A 24 4.46 2.28 -7.71
CA ALA A 24 3.25 2.98 -7.39
C ALA A 24 3.56 4.49 -7.34
N ASP A 25 2.60 5.26 -7.85
CA ASP A 25 2.75 6.68 -8.08
C ASP A 25 1.96 7.43 -7.00
N ILE A 26 2.69 8.10 -6.11
CA ILE A 26 2.13 8.88 -5.00
C ILE A 26 1.14 9.94 -5.50
N LYS A 27 1.37 10.57 -6.67
CA LYS A 27 0.45 11.56 -7.23
C LYS A 27 -0.84 10.90 -7.72
N LYS A 28 -0.77 9.70 -8.31
CA LYS A 28 -1.98 8.91 -8.64
C LYS A 28 -2.73 8.52 -7.37
N GLY A 29 -2.02 8.15 -6.31
CA GLY A 29 -2.58 7.86 -4.99
C GLY A 29 -3.34 9.03 -4.39
N GLN A 30 -2.69 10.20 -4.33
CA GLN A 30 -3.28 11.45 -3.86
C GLN A 30 -4.51 11.84 -4.67
N LYS A 31 -4.43 11.81 -6.01
CA LYS A 31 -5.56 12.12 -6.89
C LYS A 31 -6.71 11.12 -6.69
N GLY A 32 -6.39 9.85 -6.47
CA GLY A 32 -7.34 8.81 -6.11
C GLY A 32 -8.07 9.14 -4.81
N TYR A 33 -7.30 9.37 -3.74
CA TYR A 33 -7.80 9.74 -2.42
C TYR A 33 -8.76 10.95 -2.50
N LEU A 34 -8.35 12.02 -3.20
CA LEU A 34 -9.17 13.24 -3.33
C LEU A 34 -10.52 12.97 -4.02
N LYS A 35 -10.58 12.01 -4.93
CA LYS A 35 -11.81 11.63 -5.64
C LYS A 35 -12.70 10.67 -4.85
N THR A 36 -12.12 9.79 -4.05
CA THR A 36 -12.86 8.66 -3.44
C THR A 36 -13.04 8.79 -1.94
N CYS A 37 -12.06 9.33 -1.23
CA CYS A 37 -11.98 9.29 0.23
C CYS A 37 -12.27 10.66 0.86
N LYS A 38 -11.99 11.76 0.15
CA LYS A 38 -12.05 13.14 0.70
C LYS A 38 -13.37 13.50 1.38
N LYS A 39 -14.49 13.06 0.81
CA LYS A 39 -15.82 13.39 1.32
C LYS A 39 -16.07 12.87 2.73
N CYS A 40 -15.44 11.76 3.12
CA CYS A 40 -15.61 11.14 4.43
C CYS A 40 -14.45 11.43 5.38
N HIS A 41 -13.23 11.64 4.86
CA HIS A 41 -12.00 11.68 5.66
C HIS A 41 -11.26 13.03 5.61
N GLY A 42 -11.76 14.01 4.86
CA GLY A 42 -11.11 15.32 4.69
C GLY A 42 -10.02 15.30 3.62
N ASN A 43 -9.17 16.33 3.58
CA ASN A 43 -8.11 16.43 2.56
C ASN A 43 -7.06 15.31 2.68
N GLY A 44 -6.13 15.26 1.72
CA GLY A 44 -5.11 14.22 1.64
C GLY A 44 -4.23 14.14 2.89
N THR A 45 -3.80 15.30 3.40
CA THR A 45 -2.98 15.40 4.62
C THR A 45 -3.70 14.83 5.84
N LYS A 46 -4.95 15.25 6.08
CA LYS A 46 -5.75 14.73 7.20
C LYS A 46 -5.99 13.23 7.08
N GLY A 47 -6.28 12.77 5.86
CA GLY A 47 -6.51 11.36 5.55
C GLY A 47 -5.30 10.48 5.82
N ALA A 48 -4.15 10.85 5.28
CA ALA A 48 -2.91 10.10 5.45
C ALA A 48 -2.45 10.07 6.92
N ALA A 49 -2.62 11.18 7.65
CA ALA A 49 -2.32 11.25 9.07
C ALA A 49 -3.32 10.50 9.99
N MET A 50 -4.37 9.85 9.46
CA MET A 50 -5.30 9.07 10.28
C MET A 50 -4.67 7.81 10.89
N GLN A 51 -3.55 7.33 10.33
CA GLN A 51 -2.84 6.14 10.80
C GLN A 51 -1.33 6.35 10.63
N THR A 52 -0.55 5.54 11.34
CA THR A 52 0.89 5.44 11.14
C THR A 52 1.22 4.71 9.85
N GLN A 53 2.47 4.81 9.40
CA GLN A 53 3.00 4.07 8.26
C GLN A 53 2.75 2.57 8.41
N GLY A 54 3.14 1.98 9.54
CA GLY A 54 2.94 0.56 9.81
C GLY A 54 1.46 0.14 9.83
N ALA A 55 0.58 0.96 10.40
CA ALA A 55 -0.85 0.69 10.39
C ALA A 55 -1.46 0.77 8.98
N TRP A 56 -0.97 1.68 8.12
CA TRP A 56 -1.36 1.68 6.71
C TRP A 56 -0.87 0.43 5.98
N GLU A 57 0.34 -0.04 6.26
CA GLU A 57 0.82 -1.30 5.67
C GLU A 57 -0.06 -2.48 6.05
N GLU A 58 -0.42 -2.58 7.34
CA GLU A 58 -1.32 -3.62 7.84
C GLU A 58 -2.71 -3.53 7.18
N LEU A 59 -3.27 -2.33 7.07
CA LEU A 59 -4.58 -2.11 6.46
C LEU A 59 -4.65 -2.53 4.98
N PHE A 60 -3.54 -2.39 4.25
CA PHE A 60 -3.41 -2.76 2.84
C PHE A 60 -2.82 -4.16 2.62
N ALA A 61 -2.34 -4.84 3.67
CA ALA A 61 -1.89 -6.22 3.61
C ALA A 61 -3.04 -7.18 3.25
N ASN A 62 -2.70 -8.41 2.85
CA ASN A 62 -3.66 -9.47 2.55
C ASN A 62 -4.79 -9.02 1.59
N ASP A 63 -4.42 -8.48 0.43
CA ASP A 63 -5.34 -7.85 -0.53
C ASP A 63 -6.24 -6.78 0.11
N ALA A 64 -5.70 -6.00 1.04
CA ALA A 64 -6.39 -4.93 1.75
C ALA A 64 -7.68 -5.39 2.46
N THR A 65 -7.68 -6.59 3.03
CA THR A 65 -8.86 -7.18 3.70
C THR A 65 -9.34 -6.32 4.87
N LEU A 66 -8.41 -5.77 5.66
CA LEU A 66 -8.76 -4.97 6.83
C LEU A 66 -9.40 -3.63 6.45
N ILE A 67 -8.85 -2.90 5.48
CA ILE A 67 -9.47 -1.64 5.03
C ILE A 67 -10.83 -1.87 4.35
N LYS A 68 -11.01 -2.99 3.62
CA LYS A 68 -12.31 -3.40 3.07
C LYS A 68 -13.32 -3.63 4.19
N SER A 69 -12.94 -4.40 5.22
CA SER A 69 -13.79 -4.68 6.38
C SER A 69 -14.20 -3.41 7.13
N LYS A 70 -13.29 -2.46 7.33
CA LYS A 70 -13.62 -1.16 7.94
C LYS A 70 -14.64 -0.33 7.15
N HIS A 71 -14.86 -0.65 5.88
CA HIS A 71 -15.80 0.06 5.02
C HIS A 71 -17.04 -0.75 4.65
N THR A 72 -17.20 -1.98 5.16
CA THR A 72 -18.44 -2.75 5.03
C THR A 72 -19.61 -2.01 5.68
N GLY A 73 -20.75 -1.96 5.00
CA GLY A 73 -21.94 -1.21 5.44
C GLY A 73 -21.85 0.31 5.23
N THR A 74 -20.75 0.82 4.66
CA THR A 74 -20.57 2.26 4.43
C THR A 74 -20.76 2.65 2.98
N LYS A 75 -20.85 3.95 2.69
CA LYS A 75 -20.87 4.48 1.31
C LYS A 75 -19.62 4.10 0.50
N GLY A 76 -18.53 3.73 1.16
CA GLY A 76 -17.27 3.31 0.54
C GLY A 76 -17.25 1.85 0.09
N GLU A 77 -18.15 1.00 0.59
CA GLU A 77 -18.11 -0.46 0.38
C GLU A 77 -18.00 -0.84 -1.09
N LYS A 78 -18.87 -0.27 -1.94
CA LYS A 78 -18.89 -0.53 -3.39
C LYS A 78 -17.57 -0.17 -4.07
N PHE A 79 -16.87 0.86 -3.59
CA PHE A 79 -15.57 1.23 -4.12
C PHE A 79 -14.51 0.19 -3.73
N PHE A 80 -14.41 -0.14 -2.43
CA PHE A 80 -13.41 -1.09 -1.90
C PHE A 80 -13.59 -2.53 -2.41
N GLY A 81 -14.83 -2.97 -2.69
CA GLY A 81 -15.11 -4.24 -3.35
C GLY A 81 -14.91 -4.24 -4.88
N GLY A 82 -14.68 -3.07 -5.49
CA GLY A 82 -14.68 -2.89 -6.92
C GLY A 82 -13.31 -3.06 -7.60
N LYS A 83 -13.34 -3.33 -8.92
CA LYS A 83 -12.12 -3.35 -9.78
C LYS A 83 -11.34 -2.04 -9.76
N LYS A 84 -12.02 -0.90 -9.53
CA LYS A 84 -11.40 0.42 -9.41
C LYS A 84 -10.46 0.49 -8.21
N PHE A 85 -10.87 -0.03 -7.04
CA PHE A 85 -10.01 -0.09 -5.88
C PHE A 85 -8.81 -1.00 -6.12
N LYS A 86 -8.98 -2.19 -6.70
CA LYS A 86 -7.83 -3.08 -7.00
C LYS A 86 -6.72 -2.39 -7.81
N LYS A 87 -7.09 -1.54 -8.78
CA LYS A 87 -6.11 -0.76 -9.57
C LYS A 87 -5.52 0.42 -8.80
N LEU A 88 -6.31 1.04 -7.91
CA LEU A 88 -5.89 2.23 -7.16
C LEU A 88 -5.14 1.87 -5.87
N ALA A 89 -5.38 0.69 -5.29
CA ALA A 89 -4.88 0.25 -4.00
C ALA A 89 -3.36 0.42 -3.82
N PRO A 90 -2.49 0.01 -4.76
CA PRO A 90 -1.05 0.20 -4.57
C PRO A 90 -0.67 1.69 -4.55
N HIS A 91 -1.26 2.51 -5.42
CA HIS A 91 -1.01 3.95 -5.42
C HIS A 91 -1.56 4.63 -4.16
N LEU A 92 -2.73 4.21 -3.70
CA LEU A 92 -3.37 4.74 -2.50
C LEU A 92 -2.57 4.36 -1.25
N LYS A 93 -2.08 3.13 -1.16
CA LYS A 93 -1.16 2.68 -0.09
C LYS A 93 0.06 3.59 -0.05
N ASP A 94 0.77 3.76 -1.16
CA ASP A 94 1.99 4.57 -1.20
C ASP A 94 1.76 6.02 -0.79
N PHE A 95 0.65 6.62 -1.23
CA PHE A 95 0.28 7.96 -0.79
C PHE A 95 0.02 8.04 0.72
N LEU A 96 -0.78 7.12 1.26
CA LEU A 96 -1.13 7.13 2.69
C LEU A 96 0.08 6.79 3.57
N TYR A 97 0.94 5.87 3.12
CA TYR A 97 2.19 5.51 3.78
C TYR A 97 3.20 6.66 3.72
N GLN A 98 3.38 7.31 2.56
CA GLN A 98 4.34 8.42 2.42
C GLN A 98 4.06 9.53 3.42
N TYR A 99 2.79 9.81 3.70
CA TYR A 99 2.34 10.91 4.54
C TYR A 99 1.61 10.43 5.81
N GLY A 100 1.94 9.21 6.28
CA GLY A 100 1.46 8.69 7.56
C GLY A 100 1.82 9.63 8.72
N SER A 101 1.09 9.53 9.83
CA SER A 101 1.25 10.47 10.96
C SER A 101 2.66 10.53 11.56
N ASP A 102 3.42 9.45 11.42
CA ASP A 102 4.80 9.24 11.89
C ASP A 102 5.85 9.37 10.79
N SER A 103 5.45 9.69 9.55
CA SER A 103 6.35 9.71 8.39
C SER A 103 7.36 10.87 8.37
N GLY A 104 7.09 11.93 9.15
CA GLY A 104 7.85 13.19 9.06
C GLY A 104 7.69 13.95 7.73
N ASN A 105 6.92 13.41 6.78
CA ASN A 105 6.70 14.01 5.47
C ASN A 105 5.41 14.85 5.48
N VAL A 106 5.49 16.05 4.92
CA VAL A 106 4.34 16.94 4.75
C VAL A 106 4.07 17.12 3.25
N PRO A 107 2.85 16.85 2.75
CA PRO A 107 2.54 17.07 1.34
C PRO A 107 2.74 18.54 0.99
N SER A 108 3.50 18.83 -0.06
CA SER A 108 3.77 20.21 -0.50
C SER A 108 2.51 20.97 -0.97
N CYS A 109 1.37 20.28 -1.13
CA CYS A 109 0.09 20.84 -1.56
C CYS A 109 -1.05 20.10 -0.83
N GLY A 110 -1.51 20.65 0.30
CA GLY A 110 -2.62 20.12 1.10
C GLY A 110 -4.01 20.49 0.59
#